data_AF-A0A5E4JG49-F1
#
_entry.id   AF-A0A5E4JG49-F1
#
_cell.length_a   1.000
_cell.length_b   1.000
_cell.length_c   1.000
_cell.angle_alpha   90.00
_cell.angle_beta   90.00
_cell.angle_gamma   90.00
#
_symmetry.space_group_name_H-M   'P 1'
#
loop_
_entity.id
_entity.type
_entity.pdbx_description
1 polymer ?
#
loop_
_entity_poly.entity_id
_entity_poly.type
_entity_poly.pdbx_seq_one_letter_code
_entity_poly.pdbx_strand_id
1 'polypeptide(L)'
;MDRKVSTAIIAAICVIAAAFIVFVPKEITDQYGPIVFAAPIILVLIVVLAVFLSKKSGAPKNDLQLKRQQLLMGLKEAEKQFLQRKIDKPTFDKLSEEKNSELILVEAEIDAEKRKEVPKEELKRMEKLHADKKEIILGLLKQKQLKVHELKLAENKLYKRRITEATYQKFSSEIKSELISIEAQIKVIYANEEIAVLKEVLKEGAKEIARQKNMSEQRKKTDYFDEVGKDVLEQSQK
;
A
#
# COMPACT_ATOMS: atom_id res chain seq x y z
N MET A 1 -23.53 24.55 -3.88
CA MET A 1 -24.24 25.84 -3.92
C MET A 1 -24.00 26.47 -5.28
N ASP A 2 -25.05 26.71 -6.07
CA ASP A 2 -24.90 27.21 -7.44
C ASP A 2 -24.22 28.57 -7.46
N ARG A 3 -23.37 28.80 -8.48
CA ARG A 3 -22.62 30.06 -8.64
C ARG A 3 -23.52 31.28 -8.52
N LYS A 4 -24.75 31.20 -9.05
CA LYS A 4 -25.77 32.26 -9.02
C LYS A 4 -26.24 32.62 -7.59
N VAL A 5 -26.36 31.63 -6.70
CA VAL A 5 -26.79 31.84 -5.31
C VAL A 5 -25.68 32.51 -4.50
N SER A 6 -24.42 32.11 -4.72
CA SER A 6 -23.26 32.72 -4.05
C SER A 6 -23.07 34.18 -4.47
N THR A 7 -23.22 34.54 -5.75
CA THR A 7 -23.13 35.95 -6.18
C THR A 7 -24.29 36.78 -5.64
N ALA A 8 -25.51 36.24 -5.57
CA ALA A 8 -26.66 36.94 -5.02
C ALA A 8 -26.50 37.27 -3.53
N ILE A 9 -25.96 36.33 -2.74
CA ILE A 9 -25.69 36.55 -1.31
C ILE A 9 -24.61 37.62 -1.11
N ILE A 10 -23.52 37.56 -1.87
CA ILE A 10 -22.45 38.56 -1.80
C ILE A 10 -22.99 39.95 -2.18
N ALA A 11 -23.78 40.05 -3.24
CA ALA A 11 -24.39 41.31 -3.67
C ALA A 11 -25.34 41.88 -2.60
N ALA A 12 -26.18 41.06 -1.99
CA ALA A 12 -27.09 41.48 -0.92
C ALA A 12 -26.34 42.01 0.31
N ILE A 13 -25.25 41.33 0.71
CA ILE A 13 -24.43 41.76 1.85
C ILE A 13 -23.70 43.08 1.55
N CYS A 14 -23.20 43.28 0.32
CA CYS A 14 -22.60 44.56 -0.09
C CYS A 14 -23.62 45.71 -0.06
N VAL A 15 -24.86 45.47 -0.48
CA VAL A 15 -25.93 46.47 -0.44
C VAL A 15 -26.31 46.84 1.00
N ILE A 16 -26.38 45.84 1.89
CA ILE A 16 -26.65 46.06 3.32
C ILE A 16 -25.52 46.85 3.99
N ALA A 17 -24.26 46.52 3.69
CA ALA A 17 -23.10 47.25 4.20
C ALA A 17 -23.05 48.71 3.71
N ALA A 18 -23.38 48.94 2.42
CA ALA A 18 -23.47 50.29 1.86
C ALA A 18 -24.61 51.10 2.50
N ALA A 19 -25.78 50.50 2.70
CA ALA A 19 -26.89 51.15 3.39
C ALA A 19 -26.55 51.49 4.85
N PHE A 20 -25.82 50.61 5.54
CA PHE A 20 -25.40 50.85 6.92
C PHE A 20 -24.47 52.06 7.03
N ILE A 21 -23.52 52.23 6.09
CA ILE A 21 -22.59 53.38 6.06
C ILE A 21 -23.34 54.71 5.86
N VAL A 22 -24.41 54.73 5.07
CA VAL A 22 -25.19 55.94 4.77
C VAL A 22 -26.13 56.33 5.91
N PHE A 23 -26.61 55.36 6.69
CA PHE A 23 -27.61 55.56 7.75
C PHE A 23 -27.06 55.55 9.18
N VAL A 24 -25.72 55.60 9.38
CA VAL A 24 -25.14 55.66 10.73
C VAL A 24 -25.55 56.98 11.43
N PRO A 25 -26.28 56.93 12.56
CA PRO A 25 -26.59 58.12 13.36
C PRO A 25 -25.30 58.79 13.87
N LYS A 26 -25.25 60.12 13.83
CA LYS A 26 -24.07 60.90 14.26
C LYS A 26 -23.62 60.60 15.69
N GLU A 27 -24.55 60.27 16.59
CA GLU A 27 -24.23 59.95 17.98
C GLU A 27 -23.31 58.72 18.12
N ILE A 28 -23.43 57.75 17.22
CA ILE A 28 -22.63 56.52 17.23
C ILE A 28 -21.22 56.79 16.67
N THR A 29 -21.12 57.66 15.67
CA THR A 29 -19.85 58.08 15.06
C THR A 29 -18.99 58.90 16.02
N ASP A 30 -19.61 59.75 16.83
CA ASP A 30 -18.91 60.58 17.81
C ASP A 30 -18.40 59.75 19.01
N GLN A 31 -19.10 58.68 19.40
CA GLN A 31 -18.72 57.84 20.54
C GLN A 31 -17.68 56.77 20.21
N TYR A 32 -17.73 56.18 19.01
CA TYR A 32 -16.89 55.04 18.63
C TYR A 32 -15.89 55.37 17.49
N GLY A 33 -15.89 56.61 17.00
CA GLY A 33 -14.94 57.11 16.02
C GLY A 33 -14.97 56.34 14.69
N PRO A 34 -13.85 56.30 13.93
CA PRO A 34 -13.81 55.69 12.61
C PRO A 34 -13.99 54.16 12.60
N ILE A 35 -13.98 53.51 13.77
CA ILE A 35 -14.15 52.05 13.92
C ILE A 35 -15.54 51.60 13.45
N VAL A 36 -16.55 52.46 13.55
CA VAL A 36 -17.92 52.18 13.11
C VAL A 36 -18.00 51.90 11.61
N PHE A 37 -17.13 52.56 10.82
CA PHE A 37 -17.04 52.34 9.37
C PHE A 37 -16.16 51.14 9.03
N ALA A 38 -15.20 50.78 9.87
CA ALA A 38 -14.32 49.63 9.67
C ALA A 38 -15.04 48.29 9.93
N ALA A 39 -15.94 48.22 10.92
CA ALA A 39 -16.65 47.01 11.31
C ALA A 39 -17.44 46.33 10.15
N PRO A 40 -18.28 47.03 9.36
CA PRO A 40 -18.99 46.41 8.24
C PRO A 40 -18.04 45.97 7.11
N ILE A 41 -16.95 46.69 6.89
CA ILE A 41 -15.93 46.33 5.87
C ILE A 41 -15.23 45.03 6.28
N ILE A 42 -14.84 44.90 7.54
CA ILE A 42 -14.22 43.69 8.09
C ILE A 42 -15.19 42.51 8.00
N LEU A 43 -16.48 42.70 8.30
CA LEU A 43 -17.50 41.66 8.18
C LEU A 43 -17.62 41.15 6.73
N VAL A 44 -17.69 42.05 5.75
CA VAL A 44 -17.71 41.70 4.32
C VAL A 44 -16.46 40.91 3.95
N LEU A 45 -15.29 41.34 4.44
CA LEU A 45 -14.01 40.70 4.14
C LEU A 45 -13.94 39.28 4.72
N ILE A 46 -14.43 39.06 5.95
CA ILE A 46 -14.54 37.73 6.58
C ILE A 46 -15.48 36.82 5.79
N VAL A 47 -16.65 37.33 5.37
CA VAL A 47 -17.62 36.55 4.59
C VAL A 47 -17.04 36.17 3.22
N VAL A 48 -16.38 37.10 2.53
CA VAL A 48 -15.69 36.82 1.27
C VAL A 48 -14.60 35.77 1.48
N LEU A 49 -13.81 35.88 2.56
CA LEU A 49 -12.76 34.92 2.88
C LEU A 49 -13.32 33.52 3.19
N ALA A 50 -14.45 33.44 3.92
CA ALA A 50 -15.17 32.18 4.18
C ALA A 50 -15.74 31.55 2.90
N VAL A 51 -16.28 32.37 1.98
CA VAL A 51 -16.73 31.91 0.65
C VAL A 51 -15.54 31.48 -0.22
N PHE A 52 -14.40 32.15 -0.11
CA PHE A 52 -13.19 31.81 -0.86
C PHE A 52 -12.56 30.51 -0.33
N LEU A 53 -12.50 30.33 0.99
CA LEU A 53 -12.04 29.10 1.64
C LEU A 53 -12.97 27.93 1.31
N SER A 54 -14.30 28.13 1.36
CA SER A 54 -15.26 27.08 0.97
C SER A 54 -15.28 26.78 -0.54
N LYS A 55 -14.86 27.72 -1.40
CA LYS A 55 -14.61 27.46 -2.84
C LYS A 55 -13.26 26.78 -3.09
N LYS A 56 -12.24 27.05 -2.27
CA LYS A 56 -10.92 26.41 -2.38
C LYS A 56 -10.94 24.96 -1.89
N SER A 57 -11.94 24.57 -1.10
CA SER A 57 -12.29 23.16 -0.82
C SER A 57 -13.16 22.53 -1.92
N GLY A 58 -12.88 22.84 -3.19
CA GLY A 58 -13.61 22.34 -4.35
C GLY A 58 -13.01 21.07 -4.95
N ALA A 59 -13.40 19.90 -4.41
CA ALA A 59 -13.64 18.61 -5.08
C ALA A 59 -13.79 17.50 -4.00
N PRO A 60 -14.68 16.50 -4.17
CA PRO A 60 -15.11 15.61 -3.10
C PRO A 60 -14.13 14.45 -2.85
N LYS A 61 -12.87 14.75 -2.51
CA LYS A 61 -11.96 13.70 -1.96
C LYS A 61 -12.47 13.10 -0.65
N ASN A 62 -13.35 13.83 0.04
CA ASN A 62 -13.93 13.42 1.30
C ASN A 62 -15.05 12.39 1.16
N ASP A 63 -15.74 12.26 0.02
CA ASP A 63 -16.96 11.44 -0.06
C ASP A 63 -16.63 9.94 -0.12
N LEU A 64 -15.69 9.53 -0.98
CA LEU A 64 -15.27 8.12 -1.08
C LEU A 64 -14.49 7.65 0.15
N GLN A 65 -13.62 8.50 0.73
CA GLN A 65 -12.91 8.17 1.98
C GLN A 65 -13.86 8.07 3.17
N LEU A 66 -14.86 8.96 3.26
CA LEU A 66 -15.91 8.90 4.27
C LEU A 66 -16.77 7.65 4.10
N LYS A 67 -17.16 7.32 2.85
CA LYS A 67 -17.91 6.11 2.52
C LYS A 67 -17.13 4.84 2.90
N ARG A 68 -15.82 4.79 2.63
CA ARG A 68 -14.93 3.71 3.08
C ARG A 68 -14.94 3.56 4.61
N GLN A 69 -14.80 4.66 5.33
CA GLN A 69 -14.85 4.65 6.80
C GLN A 69 -16.21 4.19 7.33
N GLN A 70 -17.31 4.63 6.72
CA GLN A 70 -18.66 4.21 7.08
C GLN A 70 -18.88 2.71 6.87
N LEU A 71 -18.39 2.14 5.75
CA LEU A 71 -18.47 0.71 5.48
C LEU A 71 -17.66 -0.11 6.50
N LEU A 72 -16.45 0.33 6.84
CA LEU A 72 -15.63 -0.31 7.88
C LEU A 72 -16.27 -0.23 9.27
N MET A 73 -16.88 0.90 9.62
CA MET A 73 -17.63 1.05 10.88
C MET A 73 -18.85 0.12 10.90
N GLY A 74 -19.59 0.02 9.79
CA GLY A 74 -20.72 -0.90 9.64
C GLY A 74 -20.33 -2.37 9.78
N LEU A 75 -19.18 -2.78 9.21
CA LEU A 75 -18.63 -4.12 9.38
C LEU A 75 -18.27 -4.42 10.83
N LYS A 76 -17.58 -3.49 11.51
CA LYS A 76 -17.24 -3.63 12.94
C LYS A 76 -18.48 -3.67 13.82
N GLU A 77 -19.51 -2.91 13.47
CA GLU A 77 -20.77 -2.91 14.21
C GLU A 77 -21.53 -4.22 14.01
N ALA A 78 -21.60 -4.74 12.79
CA ALA A 78 -22.18 -6.05 12.49
C ALA A 78 -21.43 -7.17 13.23
N GLU A 79 -20.10 -7.14 13.25
CA GLU A 79 -19.27 -8.08 13.99
C GLU A 79 -19.55 -8.01 15.50
N LYS A 80 -19.64 -6.79 16.06
CA LYS A 80 -20.00 -6.59 17.46
C LYS A 80 -21.39 -7.11 17.78
N GLN A 81 -22.38 -6.88 16.92
CA GLN A 81 -23.74 -7.36 17.09
C GLN A 81 -23.81 -8.89 17.02
N PHE A 82 -23.04 -9.53 16.13
CA PHE A 82 -22.91 -10.97 16.04
C PHE A 82 -22.26 -11.58 17.29
N LEU A 83 -21.15 -11.00 17.76
CA LEU A 83 -20.47 -11.42 19.00
C LEU A 83 -21.37 -11.23 20.24
N GLN A 84 -22.21 -10.19 20.24
CA GLN A 84 -23.23 -9.96 21.28
C GLN A 84 -24.49 -10.82 21.10
N ARG A 85 -24.51 -11.72 20.11
CA ARG A 85 -25.65 -12.60 19.75
C ARG A 85 -26.96 -11.84 19.46
N LYS A 86 -26.87 -10.58 19.04
CA LYS A 86 -28.01 -9.73 18.66
C LYS A 86 -28.51 -10.03 17.25
N ILE A 87 -27.62 -10.56 16.40
CA ILE A 87 -27.93 -11.05 15.05
C ILE A 87 -27.43 -12.49 14.92
N ASP A 88 -28.12 -13.28 14.10
CA ASP A 88 -27.75 -14.65 13.78
C ASP A 88 -26.69 -14.70 12.67
N LYS A 89 -26.00 -15.85 12.57
CA LYS A 89 -24.90 -16.04 11.63
C LYS A 89 -25.29 -15.75 10.17
N PRO A 90 -26.44 -16.24 9.64
CA PRO A 90 -26.85 -15.94 8.28
C PRO A 90 -27.02 -14.43 7.99
N THR A 91 -27.58 -13.69 8.94
CA THR A 91 -27.75 -12.23 8.82
C THR A 91 -26.42 -11.50 8.86
N PHE A 92 -25.49 -11.93 9.73
CA PHE A 92 -24.13 -11.41 9.75
C PHE A 92 -23.38 -11.68 8.43
N ASP A 93 -23.43 -12.91 7.93
CA ASP A 93 -22.74 -13.30 6.69
C ASP A 93 -23.24 -12.46 5.51
N LYS A 94 -24.56 -12.24 5.41
CA LYS A 94 -25.16 -11.39 4.36
C LYS A 94 -24.75 -9.92 4.46
N LEU A 95 -24.76 -9.34 5.66
CA LEU A 95 -24.33 -7.96 5.89
C LEU A 95 -22.82 -7.78 5.62
N SER A 96 -22.01 -8.77 6.01
CA SER A 96 -20.57 -8.78 5.76
C SER A 96 -20.27 -8.85 4.27
N GLU A 97 -20.94 -9.73 3.53
CA GLU A 97 -20.78 -9.89 2.09
C GLU A 97 -21.20 -8.61 1.33
N GLU A 98 -22.33 -8.02 1.67
CA GLU A 98 -22.82 -6.78 1.07
C GLU A 98 -21.85 -5.62 1.31
N LYS A 99 -21.42 -5.41 2.56
CA LYS A 99 -20.52 -4.31 2.92
C LYS A 99 -19.11 -4.50 2.39
N ASN A 100 -18.60 -5.73 2.35
CA ASN A 100 -17.30 -6.02 1.72
C ASN A 100 -17.35 -5.80 0.20
N SER A 101 -18.44 -6.17 -0.46
CA SER A 101 -18.62 -5.93 -1.90
C SER A 101 -18.66 -4.43 -2.21
N GLU A 102 -19.39 -3.65 -1.42
CA GLU A 102 -19.38 -2.19 -1.52
C GLU A 102 -17.99 -1.59 -1.26
N LEU A 103 -17.24 -2.15 -0.31
CA LEU A 103 -15.91 -1.67 0.03
C LEU A 103 -14.91 -1.90 -1.11
N ILE A 104 -14.99 -3.03 -1.80
CA ILE A 104 -14.17 -3.32 -2.99
C ILE A 104 -14.45 -2.29 -4.10
N LEU A 105 -15.73 -1.96 -4.34
CA LEU A 105 -16.10 -0.97 -5.35
C LEU A 105 -15.57 0.43 -5.00
N VAL A 106 -15.73 0.84 -3.73
CA VAL A 106 -15.24 2.13 -3.24
C VAL A 106 -13.71 2.20 -3.29
N GLU A 107 -13.00 1.13 -2.96
CA GLU A 107 -11.53 1.08 -3.07
C GLU A 107 -11.07 1.15 -4.53
N ALA A 108 -11.75 0.45 -5.44
CA ALA A 108 -11.47 0.53 -6.87
C ALA A 108 -11.71 1.95 -7.43
N GLU A 109 -12.75 2.65 -6.97
CA GLU A 109 -13.03 4.04 -7.33
C GLU A 109 -11.99 5.01 -6.76
N ILE A 110 -11.58 4.83 -5.51
CA ILE A 110 -10.50 5.61 -4.88
C ILE A 110 -9.19 5.42 -5.67
N ASP A 111 -8.88 4.18 -6.06
CA ASP A 111 -7.69 3.89 -6.85
C ASP A 111 -7.80 4.47 -8.26
N ALA A 112 -8.97 4.40 -8.90
CA ALA A 112 -9.20 5.03 -10.20
C ALA A 112 -9.08 6.57 -10.13
N GLU A 113 -9.51 7.19 -9.04
CA GLU A 113 -9.42 8.64 -8.85
C GLU A 113 -8.00 9.09 -8.51
N LYS A 114 -7.26 8.34 -7.69
CA LYS A 114 -5.81 8.52 -7.51
C LYS A 114 -5.06 8.42 -8.83
N ARG A 115 -5.45 7.48 -9.70
CA ARG A 115 -4.86 7.32 -11.05
C ARG A 115 -5.15 8.50 -11.99
N LYS A 116 -6.19 9.31 -11.76
CA LYS A 116 -6.46 10.52 -12.57
C LYS A 116 -5.52 11.68 -12.24
N GLU A 117 -5.01 11.74 -11.00
CA GLU A 117 -4.10 12.80 -10.55
C GLU A 117 -2.61 12.45 -10.76
N VAL A 118 -2.31 11.17 -10.98
CA VAL A 118 -0.95 10.69 -11.22
C VAL A 118 -0.59 10.82 -12.71
N PRO A 119 0.54 11.46 -13.08
CA PRO A 119 1.01 11.54 -14.46
C PRO A 119 1.03 10.16 -15.12
N LYS A 120 0.58 10.05 -16.38
CA LYS A 120 0.54 8.77 -17.13
C LYS A 120 1.88 8.03 -17.14
N GLU A 121 2.99 8.77 -17.06
CA GLU A 121 4.35 8.22 -16.97
C GLU A 121 4.62 7.53 -15.63
N GLU A 122 4.09 8.05 -14.53
CA GLU A 122 4.22 7.49 -13.19
C GLU A 122 3.30 6.28 -13.00
N LEU A 123 2.13 6.30 -13.62
CA LEU A 123 1.24 5.13 -13.78
C LEU A 123 1.91 3.97 -14.52
N LYS A 124 2.51 4.24 -15.69
CA LYS A 124 3.29 3.23 -16.44
C LYS A 124 4.48 2.72 -15.64
N ARG A 125 5.13 3.58 -14.85
CA ARG A 125 6.21 3.18 -13.95
C ARG A 125 5.71 2.23 -12.87
N MET A 126 4.56 2.50 -12.25
CA MET A 126 3.97 1.62 -11.24
C MET A 126 3.50 0.28 -11.81
N GLU A 127 2.87 0.27 -12.99
CA GLU A 127 2.47 -0.99 -13.66
C GLU A 127 3.68 -1.87 -13.98
N LYS A 128 4.75 -1.28 -14.52
CA LYS A 128 6.00 -1.99 -14.78
C LYS A 128 6.60 -2.55 -13.48
N LEU A 129 6.56 -1.76 -12.41
CA LEU A 129 7.12 -2.14 -11.12
C LEU A 129 6.32 -3.25 -10.43
N HIS A 130 5.00 -3.28 -10.61
CA HIS A 130 4.16 -4.40 -10.20
C HIS A 130 4.45 -5.67 -10.99
N ALA A 131 4.66 -5.57 -12.31
CA ALA A 131 5.05 -6.69 -13.14
C ALA A 131 6.42 -7.24 -12.72
N ASP A 132 7.42 -6.37 -12.56
CA ASP A 132 8.77 -6.72 -12.09
C ASP A 132 8.72 -7.36 -10.69
N LYS A 133 7.93 -6.79 -9.76
CA LYS A 133 7.69 -7.37 -8.42
C LYS A 133 7.16 -8.79 -8.49
N LYS A 134 6.15 -9.03 -9.33
CA LYS A 134 5.56 -10.35 -9.53
C LYS A 134 6.58 -11.34 -10.10
N GLU A 135 7.36 -10.94 -11.10
CA GLU A 135 8.37 -11.78 -11.74
C GLU A 135 9.47 -12.18 -10.75
N ILE A 136 10.02 -11.23 -10.01
CA ILE A 136 11.08 -11.49 -9.02
C ILE A 136 10.58 -12.41 -7.90
N ILE A 137 9.39 -12.16 -7.36
CA ILE A 137 8.81 -13.01 -6.32
C ILE A 137 8.61 -14.44 -6.84
N LEU A 138 8.08 -14.61 -8.05
CA LEU A 138 7.92 -15.93 -8.66
C LEU A 138 9.27 -16.63 -8.86
N GLY A 139 10.30 -15.88 -9.27
CA GLY A 139 11.67 -16.39 -9.38
C GLY A 139 12.23 -16.90 -8.04
N LEU A 140 12.13 -16.09 -6.99
CA LEU A 140 12.57 -16.44 -5.64
C LEU A 140 11.79 -17.62 -5.06
N LEU A 141 10.47 -17.69 -5.28
CA LEU A 141 9.65 -18.83 -4.87
C LEU A 141 10.05 -20.13 -5.59
N LYS A 142 10.36 -20.05 -6.88
CA LYS A 142 10.87 -21.20 -7.64
C LYS A 142 12.22 -21.66 -7.10
N GLN A 143 13.11 -20.74 -6.74
CA GLN A 143 14.40 -21.06 -6.11
C GLN A 143 14.22 -21.71 -4.74
N LYS A 144 13.32 -21.18 -3.91
CA LYS A 144 12.95 -21.80 -2.63
C LYS A 144 12.49 -23.24 -2.82
N GLN A 145 11.62 -23.50 -3.80
CA GLN A 145 11.16 -24.86 -4.11
C GLN A 145 12.29 -25.79 -4.54
N LEU A 146 13.21 -25.31 -5.39
CA LEU A 146 14.39 -26.09 -5.80
C LEU A 146 15.28 -26.44 -4.60
N LYS A 147 15.52 -25.49 -3.70
CA LYS A 147 16.33 -25.70 -2.49
C LYS A 147 15.69 -26.68 -1.51
N VAL A 148 14.37 -26.61 -1.33
CA VAL A 148 13.63 -27.63 -0.57
C VAL A 148 13.75 -29.02 -1.22
N HIS A 149 13.73 -29.09 -2.56
CA HIS A 149 13.92 -30.35 -3.27
C HIS A 149 15.36 -30.90 -3.11
N GLU A 150 16.39 -30.05 -3.21
CA GLU A 150 17.79 -30.41 -2.95
C GLU A 150 17.97 -30.98 -1.54
N LEU A 151 17.32 -30.36 -0.53
CA LEU A 151 17.35 -30.86 0.84
C LEU A 151 16.72 -32.26 0.96
N LYS A 152 15.56 -32.48 0.34
CA LYS A 152 14.89 -33.80 0.30
C LYS A 152 15.73 -34.86 -0.39
N LEU A 153 16.44 -34.49 -1.47
CA LEU A 153 17.36 -35.40 -2.16
C LEU A 153 18.55 -35.77 -1.28
N ALA A 154 19.13 -34.81 -0.57
CA ALA A 154 20.21 -35.07 0.37
C ALA A 154 19.75 -35.96 1.53
N GLU A 155 18.55 -35.72 2.06
CA GLU A 155 17.95 -36.55 3.11
C GLU A 155 17.75 -38.00 2.64
N ASN A 156 17.22 -38.20 1.42
CA ASN A 156 17.09 -39.53 0.82
C ASN A 156 18.45 -40.22 0.62
N LYS A 157 19.49 -39.47 0.25
CA LYS A 157 20.87 -39.99 0.14
C LYS A 157 21.42 -40.43 1.50
N LEU A 158 21.13 -39.70 2.57
CA LEU A 158 21.49 -40.09 3.94
C LEU A 158 20.77 -41.39 4.35
N TYR A 159 19.45 -41.49 4.16
CA TYR A 159 18.69 -42.70 4.49
C TYR A 159 19.18 -43.92 3.71
N LYS A 160 19.57 -43.73 2.44
CA LYS A 160 20.18 -44.78 1.61
C LYS A 160 21.67 -45.03 1.91
N ARG A 161 22.22 -44.41 2.97
CA ARG A 161 23.63 -44.51 3.40
C ARG A 161 24.64 -44.16 2.30
N ARG A 162 24.25 -43.30 1.34
CA ARG A 162 25.12 -42.83 0.25
C ARG A 162 26.00 -41.66 0.65
N ILE A 163 25.66 -40.97 1.74
CA ILE A 163 26.44 -39.88 2.34
C ILE A 163 26.48 -40.07 3.85
N THR A 164 27.50 -39.52 4.50
CA THR A 164 27.62 -39.55 5.97
C THR A 164 26.74 -38.47 6.62
N GLU A 165 26.45 -38.64 7.91
CA GLU A 165 25.69 -37.67 8.69
C GLU A 165 26.40 -36.31 8.79
N ALA A 166 27.73 -36.30 8.92
CA ALA A 166 28.52 -35.07 8.91
C ALA A 166 28.41 -34.31 7.57
N THR A 167 28.48 -35.04 6.44
CA THR A 167 28.30 -34.45 5.10
C THR A 167 26.89 -33.88 4.93
N TYR A 168 25.87 -34.60 5.41
CA TYR A 168 24.49 -34.14 5.37
C TYR A 168 24.27 -32.88 6.23
N GLN A 169 24.82 -32.84 7.45
CA GLN A 169 24.69 -31.66 8.33
C GLN A 169 25.30 -30.41 7.68
N LYS A 170 26.50 -30.51 7.08
CA LYS A 170 27.12 -29.39 6.38
C LYS A 170 26.25 -28.91 5.21
N PHE A 171 25.83 -29.83 4.33
CA PHE A 171 25.01 -29.50 3.17
C PHE A 171 23.63 -28.93 3.54
N SER A 172 22.98 -29.52 4.54
CA SER A 172 21.66 -29.06 5.02
C SER A 172 21.75 -27.69 5.69
N SER A 173 22.84 -27.39 6.40
CA SER A 173 23.08 -26.07 7.00
C SER A 173 23.22 -24.98 5.94
N GLU A 174 24.01 -25.24 4.89
CA GLU A 174 24.18 -24.32 3.76
C GLU A 174 22.83 -24.05 3.06
N ILE A 175 22.07 -25.10 2.74
CA ILE A 175 20.75 -24.94 2.10
C ILE A 175 19.76 -24.21 3.01
N LYS A 176 19.74 -24.51 4.31
CA LYS A 176 18.85 -23.80 5.26
C LYS A 176 19.20 -22.32 5.35
N SER A 177 20.48 -21.96 5.34
CA SER A 177 20.91 -20.56 5.30
C SER A 177 20.45 -19.87 4.02
N GLU A 178 20.58 -20.53 2.85
CA GLU A 178 20.08 -20.00 1.58
C GLU A 178 18.55 -19.82 1.59
N LEU A 179 17.80 -20.77 2.16
CA LEU A 179 16.34 -20.67 2.32
C LEU A 179 15.91 -19.47 3.18
N ILE A 180 16.59 -19.25 4.31
CA ILE A 180 16.32 -18.10 5.20
C ILE A 180 16.59 -16.78 4.45
N SER A 181 17.67 -16.71 3.68
CA SER A 181 17.99 -15.53 2.87
C SER A 181 16.89 -15.24 1.83
N ILE A 182 16.42 -16.26 1.12
CA ILE A 182 15.33 -16.12 0.14
C ILE A 182 14.04 -15.63 0.81
N GLU A 183 13.68 -16.18 1.96
CA GLU A 183 12.49 -15.75 2.72
C GLU A 183 12.60 -14.31 3.20
N ALA A 184 13.77 -13.89 3.68
CA ALA A 184 14.03 -12.51 4.08
C ALA A 184 13.84 -11.55 2.90
N GLN A 185 14.39 -11.88 1.72
CA GLN A 185 14.25 -11.05 0.52
C GLN A 185 12.78 -10.92 0.07
N ILE A 186 12.03 -12.03 0.06
CA ILE A 186 10.59 -12.00 -0.25
C ILE A 186 9.85 -11.07 0.74
N LYS A 187 10.17 -11.15 2.03
CA LYS A 187 9.55 -10.29 3.06
C LYS A 187 9.86 -8.82 2.83
N VAL A 188 11.10 -8.46 2.48
CA VAL A 188 11.50 -7.08 2.18
C VAL A 188 10.78 -6.55 0.93
N ILE A 189 10.63 -7.37 -0.12
CA ILE A 189 9.88 -7.00 -1.33
C ILE A 189 8.39 -6.75 -1.01
N TYR A 190 7.80 -7.53 -0.10
CA TYR A 190 6.41 -7.32 0.32
C TYR A 190 6.23 -6.08 1.20
N ALA A 191 7.16 -5.81 2.11
CA ALA A 191 7.05 -4.71 3.08
C ALA A 191 7.26 -3.32 2.47
N ASN A 192 7.97 -3.22 1.35
CA ASN A 192 8.28 -1.92 0.73
C ASN A 192 7.22 -1.49 -0.28
N GLU A 193 6.62 -0.33 -0.02
CA GLU A 193 5.64 0.34 -0.89
C GLU A 193 6.24 1.53 -1.65
N GLU A 194 7.36 2.10 -1.17
CA GLU A 194 8.02 3.22 -1.83
C GLU A 194 8.75 2.81 -3.12
N ILE A 195 8.40 3.46 -4.23
CA ILE A 195 8.86 3.14 -5.60
C ILE A 195 10.39 3.11 -5.73
N ALA A 196 11.10 4.06 -5.10
CA ALA A 196 12.56 4.16 -5.19
C ALA A 196 13.26 3.01 -4.47
N VAL A 197 12.82 2.73 -3.24
CA VAL A 197 13.34 1.63 -2.42
C VAL A 197 13.01 0.29 -3.07
N LEU A 198 11.79 0.13 -3.57
CA LEU A 198 11.35 -1.11 -4.18
C LEU A 198 12.14 -1.43 -5.47
N LYS A 199 12.55 -0.43 -6.26
CA LYS A 199 13.43 -0.68 -7.42
C LYS A 199 14.78 -1.24 -7.06
N GLU A 200 15.44 -0.71 -6.04
CA GLU A 200 16.75 -1.21 -5.61
C GLU A 200 16.62 -2.64 -5.05
N VAL A 201 15.59 -2.90 -4.24
CA VAL A 201 15.30 -4.25 -3.70
C VAL A 201 15.01 -5.25 -4.83
N LEU A 202 14.23 -4.86 -5.85
CA LEU A 202 13.95 -5.73 -7.00
C LEU A 202 15.21 -6.01 -7.82
N LYS A 203 16.10 -5.02 -7.96
CA LYS A 203 17.39 -5.18 -8.65
C LYS A 203 18.32 -6.13 -7.89
N GLU A 204 18.33 -6.07 -6.57
CA GLU A 204 19.06 -7.03 -5.73
C GLU A 204 18.47 -8.44 -5.84
N GLY A 205 17.15 -8.57 -5.77
CA GLY A 205 16.47 -9.85 -6.00
C GLY A 205 16.80 -10.45 -7.38
N ALA A 206 16.84 -9.62 -8.43
CA ALA A 206 17.19 -10.06 -9.78
C ALA A 206 18.64 -10.56 -9.87
N LYS A 207 19.57 -9.83 -9.24
CA LYS A 207 20.99 -10.22 -9.18
C LYS A 207 21.17 -11.53 -8.43
N GLU A 208 20.46 -11.72 -7.33
CA GLU A 208 20.54 -12.96 -6.56
C GLU A 208 19.97 -14.13 -7.35
N ILE A 209 18.85 -13.92 -8.06
CA ILE A 209 18.31 -14.94 -8.96
C ILE A 209 19.35 -15.37 -10.00
N ALA A 210 20.02 -14.39 -10.63
CA ALA A 210 21.06 -14.66 -11.62
C ALA A 210 22.27 -15.37 -11.02
N ARG A 211 22.73 -14.95 -9.84
CA ARG A 211 23.84 -15.58 -9.11
C ARG A 211 23.54 -17.04 -8.80
N GLN A 212 22.37 -17.33 -8.25
CA GLN A 212 21.97 -18.70 -7.90
C GLN A 212 21.77 -19.57 -9.13
N LYS A 213 21.26 -19.01 -10.23
CA LYS A 213 21.16 -19.72 -11.50
C LYS A 213 22.55 -20.13 -12.02
N ASN A 214 23.52 -19.22 -11.96
CA ASN A 214 24.90 -19.52 -12.35
C ASN A 214 25.54 -20.58 -11.45
N MET A 215 25.33 -20.52 -10.12
CA MET A 215 25.81 -21.56 -9.22
C MET A 215 25.14 -22.92 -9.48
N SER A 216 23.83 -22.93 -9.78
CA SER A 216 23.11 -24.15 -10.15
C SER A 216 23.62 -24.76 -11.46
N GLU A 217 23.92 -23.93 -12.46
CA GLU A 217 24.50 -24.40 -13.74
C GLU A 217 25.93 -24.92 -13.57
N GLN A 218 26.75 -24.28 -12.74
CA GLN A 218 28.07 -24.81 -12.36
C GLN A 218 27.95 -26.16 -11.66
N ARG A 219 27.06 -26.29 -10.68
CA ARG A 219 26.78 -27.55 -9.96
C ARG A 219 26.12 -28.64 -10.80
N LYS A 220 25.61 -28.33 -12.00
CA LYS A 220 25.14 -29.33 -12.98
C LYS A 220 26.26 -29.79 -13.92
N LYS A 221 27.26 -28.95 -14.17
CA LYS A 221 28.44 -29.30 -14.98
C LYS A 221 29.45 -30.11 -14.18
N THR A 222 29.60 -29.79 -12.91
CA THR A 222 30.30 -30.61 -11.94
C THR A 222 29.25 -31.45 -11.23
N ASP A 223 29.07 -32.72 -11.60
CA ASP A 223 28.28 -33.63 -10.78
C ASP A 223 28.98 -33.74 -9.42
N TYR A 224 28.63 -32.85 -8.49
CA TYR A 224 29.30 -32.68 -7.20
C TYR A 224 29.23 -33.96 -6.35
N PHE A 225 28.32 -34.86 -6.71
CA PHE A 225 28.22 -36.21 -6.13
C PHE A 225 29.16 -37.23 -6.78
N ASP A 226 29.59 -37.03 -8.03
CA ASP A 226 30.60 -37.87 -8.68
C ASP A 226 32.02 -37.48 -8.23
N GLU A 227 32.29 -36.19 -7.96
CA GLU A 227 33.56 -35.75 -7.37
C GLU A 227 33.70 -36.23 -5.91
N VAL A 228 32.67 -36.07 -5.08
CA VAL A 228 32.71 -36.59 -3.70
C VAL A 228 32.76 -38.12 -3.67
N GLY A 229 32.12 -38.80 -4.64
CA GLY A 229 32.23 -40.24 -4.82
C GLY A 229 33.65 -40.68 -5.20
N LYS A 230 34.34 -39.92 -6.04
CA LYS A 230 35.74 -40.17 -6.42
C LYS A 230 36.72 -39.87 -5.28
N ASP A 231 36.57 -38.76 -4.56
CA ASP A 231 37.43 -38.41 -3.42
C ASP A 231 37.34 -39.45 -2.28
N VAL A 232 36.15 -39.99 -2.01
CA VAL A 232 35.96 -41.03 -1.00
C VAL A 232 36.51 -42.39 -1.47
N LEU A 233 36.42 -42.70 -2.78
CA LEU A 233 37.04 -43.89 -3.36
C LEU A 233 38.57 -43.82 -3.33
N GLU A 234 39.17 -42.68 -3.69
CA GLU A 234 40.63 -42.47 -3.67
C GLU A 234 41.22 -42.51 -2.26
N GLN A 235 40.48 -42.08 -1.24
CA GLN A 235 40.90 -42.18 0.16
C GLN A 235 40.78 -43.60 0.74
N SER A 236 39.97 -44.47 0.13
CA SER A 236 39.77 -45.86 0.57
C SER A 236 40.74 -46.88 -0.04
N GLN A 237 41.55 -46.44 -1.02
CA GLN A 237 42.54 -47.27 -1.74
C GLN A 237 44.01 -46.95 -1.38
N LYS A 238 44.23 -46.08 -0.38
CA LYS A 238 45.53 -45.88 0.29
C LYS A 238 45.48 -46.49 1.69
#